data_AF-A0A7X1TKN5-F1
#
_entry.id   AF-A0A7X1TKN5-F1
#
_cell.length_a   1.000
_cell.length_b   1.000
_cell.length_c   1.000
_cell.angle_alpha   90.00
_cell.angle_beta   90.00
_cell.angle_gamma   90.00
#
_symmetry.space_group_name_H-M   'P 1'
#
loop_
_entity.id
_entity.type
_entity.pdbx_description
1 polymer ?
#
loop_
_entity_poly.entity_id
_entity_poly.type
_entity_poly.pdbx_seq_one_letter_code
_entity_poly.pdbx_strand_id
1 'polypeptide(L)'
;MRSSLRSLISIAAPLTLGLMNSAYAQAPNELPALLRNVTAHGGYWGACPPTSGALAISPELDARLNTDFPPGSDGQKLESTLVKDGFHINGVCNTDGSIHIAGFFRKGVGLLPYDVSAQVYWKVDQGGNIVWTKGFVMYIGL
;
A
#
# COMPACT_ATOMS: atom_id res chain seq x y z
N MET A 1 55.52 2.86 -60.16
CA MET A 1 54.89 1.77 -59.38
C MET A 1 54.63 2.29 -57.97
N ARG A 2 53.36 2.20 -57.50
CA ARG A 2 52.86 1.99 -56.10
C ARG A 2 53.57 2.76 -54.96
N SER A 3 52.94 3.43 -54.00
CA SER A 3 51.54 3.47 -53.56
C SER A 3 51.35 4.63 -52.56
N SER A 4 50.12 5.16 -52.55
CA SER A 4 49.47 5.90 -51.47
C SER A 4 49.56 5.19 -50.12
N LEU A 5 49.54 5.92 -48.99
CA LEU A 5 48.64 5.61 -47.88
C LEU A 5 48.50 6.79 -46.91
N ARG A 6 47.25 7.26 -46.77
CA ARG A 6 46.75 8.14 -45.69
C ARG A 6 46.64 7.34 -44.39
N SER A 7 46.89 7.96 -43.23
CA SER A 7 46.37 7.57 -41.92
C SER A 7 46.74 8.61 -40.86
N LEU A 8 46.00 8.90 -39.79
CA LEU A 8 44.63 8.62 -39.32
C LEU A 8 44.47 9.58 -38.13
N ILE A 9 43.38 10.35 -38.05
CA ILE A 9 43.06 11.20 -36.89
C ILE A 9 42.31 10.32 -35.87
N SER A 10 42.96 10.01 -34.75
CA SER A 10 42.31 9.32 -33.62
C SER A 10 41.48 10.31 -32.82
N ILE A 11 40.15 10.15 -32.84
CA ILE A 11 39.23 10.85 -31.94
C ILE A 11 38.92 9.90 -30.78
N ALA A 12 39.38 10.25 -29.58
CA ALA A 12 39.04 9.56 -28.35
C ALA A 12 37.65 10.03 -27.86
N ALA A 13 36.69 9.11 -27.78
CA ALA A 13 35.38 9.36 -27.19
C ALA A 13 35.41 9.02 -25.68
N PRO A 14 34.93 9.91 -24.79
CA PRO A 14 34.83 9.59 -23.37
C PRO A 14 33.64 8.65 -23.10
N LEU A 15 33.91 7.49 -22.49
CA LEU A 15 32.91 6.60 -21.92
C LEU A 15 32.25 7.29 -20.71
N THR A 16 31.01 7.74 -20.86
CA THR A 16 30.16 8.05 -19.71
C THR A 16 29.61 6.76 -19.13
N LEU A 17 30.16 6.31 -17.98
CA LEU A 17 29.52 5.29 -17.15
C LEU A 17 28.20 5.85 -16.60
N GLY A 18 27.09 5.38 -17.15
CA GLY A 18 25.77 5.58 -16.57
C GLY A 18 25.67 4.85 -15.24
N LEU A 19 25.57 5.60 -14.14
CA LEU A 19 25.15 5.07 -12.84
C LEU A 19 23.66 4.72 -12.93
N MET A 20 23.35 3.50 -13.36
CA MET A 20 22.04 2.91 -13.14
C MET A 20 21.96 2.51 -11.66
N ASN A 21 21.52 3.45 -10.82
CA ASN A 21 21.02 3.08 -9.49
C ASN A 21 19.74 2.28 -9.71
N SER A 22 19.96 0.97 -9.79
CA SER A 22 18.97 -0.09 -9.77
C SER A 22 18.02 0.18 -8.62
N ALA A 23 16.86 0.78 -8.93
CA ALA A 23 15.71 0.70 -8.06
C ALA A 23 15.45 -0.79 -7.89
N TYR A 24 15.81 -1.33 -6.73
CA TYR A 24 15.42 -2.67 -6.33
C TYR A 24 13.91 -2.72 -6.46
N ALA A 25 13.43 -3.34 -7.54
CA ALA A 25 12.05 -3.76 -7.66
C ALA A 25 11.81 -4.68 -6.45
N GLN A 26 11.12 -4.16 -5.43
CA GLN A 26 10.65 -4.98 -4.32
C GLN A 26 9.96 -6.20 -4.91
N ALA A 27 10.33 -7.38 -4.43
CA ALA A 27 9.80 -8.63 -4.95
C ALA A 27 8.26 -8.53 -4.99
N PRO A 28 7.62 -8.72 -6.16
CA PRO A 28 6.18 -8.46 -6.34
C PRO A 28 5.28 -9.34 -5.47
N ASN A 29 5.85 -10.27 -4.70
CA ASN A 29 5.15 -11.27 -3.92
C ASN A 29 5.09 -11.00 -2.42
N GLU A 30 5.76 -9.98 -1.87
CA GLU A 30 5.69 -9.67 -0.43
C GLU A 30 4.54 -8.71 -0.12
N LEU A 31 3.74 -9.02 0.91
CA LEU A 31 2.68 -8.13 1.38
C LEU A 31 3.31 -6.80 1.86
N PRO A 32 2.61 -5.66 1.67
CA PRO A 32 3.11 -4.37 2.17
C PRO A 32 3.31 -4.44 3.68
N ALA A 33 4.20 -3.61 4.22
CA ALA A 33 4.60 -3.67 5.63
C ALA A 33 3.41 -3.62 6.59
N LEU A 34 2.41 -2.81 6.25
CA LEU A 34 1.16 -2.67 6.98
C LEU A 34 0.39 -4.00 7.13
N LEU A 35 0.46 -4.89 6.12
CA LEU A 35 -0.24 -6.18 6.05
C LEU A 35 0.65 -7.41 6.33
N ARG A 36 1.90 -7.24 6.77
CA ARG A 36 2.73 -8.41 7.14
C ARG A 36 2.33 -8.95 8.50
N ASN A 37 2.16 -10.26 8.64
CA ASN A 37 1.86 -10.93 9.92
C ASN A 37 0.63 -10.32 10.64
N VAL A 38 -0.46 -10.10 9.91
CA VAL A 38 -1.73 -9.60 10.46
C VAL A 38 -2.73 -10.74 10.57
N THR A 39 -3.53 -10.76 11.64
CA THR A 39 -4.47 -11.85 11.90
C THR A 39 -5.90 -11.46 11.50
N ALA A 40 -6.62 -12.37 10.86
CA ALA A 40 -8.05 -12.19 10.58
C ALA A 40 -8.88 -12.55 11.82
N HIS A 41 -9.90 -11.74 12.14
CA HIS A 41 -10.81 -11.96 13.27
C HIS A 41 -12.25 -12.15 12.80
N GLY A 42 -13.07 -12.79 13.63
CA GLY A 42 -14.50 -12.96 13.38
C GLY A 42 -15.32 -11.71 13.77
N GLY A 43 -16.41 -11.46 13.06
CA GLY A 43 -17.32 -10.35 13.34
C GLY A 43 -17.80 -9.64 12.07
N TYR A 44 -18.32 -8.44 12.24
CA TYR A 44 -18.77 -7.59 11.15
C TYR A 44 -17.58 -6.96 10.42
N TRP A 45 -17.55 -7.13 9.09
CA TRP A 45 -16.55 -6.53 8.22
C TRP A 45 -17.00 -5.13 7.79
N GLY A 46 -16.31 -4.10 8.27
CA GLY A 46 -16.54 -2.71 7.88
C GLY A 46 -16.77 -1.77 9.06
N ALA A 47 -16.61 -0.47 8.83
CA ALA A 47 -16.75 0.55 9.86
C ALA A 47 -17.71 1.70 9.48
N CYS A 48 -18.40 1.61 8.35
CA CYS A 48 -19.44 2.57 7.98
C CYS A 48 -20.69 2.39 8.85
N PRO A 49 -21.24 3.45 9.45
CA PRO A 49 -22.52 3.38 10.13
C PRO A 49 -23.67 2.98 9.19
N PRO A 50 -24.73 2.36 9.71
CA PRO A 50 -24.81 1.75 11.03
C PRO A 50 -24.04 0.41 11.05
N THR A 51 -23.14 0.26 12.02
CA THR A 51 -22.53 -1.05 12.34
C THR A 51 -23.30 -1.70 13.48
N SER A 52 -23.81 -2.91 13.27
CA SER A 52 -24.42 -3.74 14.30
C SER A 52 -23.53 -4.94 14.62
N GLY A 53 -23.17 -5.13 15.89
CA GLY A 53 -22.35 -6.26 16.35
C GLY A 53 -20.87 -5.94 16.55
N ALA A 54 -20.10 -6.94 16.98
CA ALA A 54 -18.66 -6.83 17.17
C ALA A 54 -17.96 -6.76 15.81
N LEU A 55 -17.03 -5.82 15.64
CA LEU A 55 -16.27 -5.64 14.41
C LEU A 55 -15.16 -6.70 14.31
N ALA A 56 -14.93 -7.19 13.09
CA ALA A 56 -13.84 -8.10 12.74
C ALA A 56 -12.48 -7.39 12.66
N ILE A 57 -12.16 -6.55 13.66
CA ILE A 57 -10.91 -5.77 13.68
C ILE A 57 -9.72 -6.71 13.76
N SER A 58 -8.75 -6.49 12.87
CA SER A 58 -7.46 -7.15 12.88
C SER A 58 -6.52 -6.40 13.84
N PRO A 59 -6.19 -6.96 15.02
CA PRO A 59 -5.54 -6.20 16.09
C PRO A 59 -4.18 -5.62 15.69
N GLU A 60 -3.38 -6.36 14.92
CA GLU A 60 -2.04 -5.91 14.52
C GLU A 60 -2.10 -4.81 13.46
N LEU A 61 -3.07 -4.89 12.55
CA LEU A 61 -3.29 -3.86 11.55
C LEU A 61 -3.81 -2.58 12.22
N ASP A 62 -4.79 -2.71 13.11
CA ASP A 62 -5.37 -1.60 13.85
C ASP A 62 -4.33 -0.90 14.75
N ALA A 63 -3.49 -1.67 15.44
CA ALA A 63 -2.41 -1.13 16.25
C ALA A 63 -1.38 -0.36 15.42
N ARG A 64 -1.02 -0.84 14.23
CA ARG A 64 -0.08 -0.13 13.33
C ARG A 64 -0.69 1.16 12.80
N LEU A 65 -1.94 1.13 12.36
CA LEU A 65 -2.65 2.33 11.92
C LEU A 65 -2.70 3.37 13.04
N ASN A 66 -3.07 2.98 14.26
CA ASN A 66 -3.09 3.90 15.41
C ASN A 66 -1.70 4.40 15.83
N THR A 67 -0.65 3.62 15.60
CA THR A 67 0.74 4.01 15.93
C THR A 67 1.29 5.00 14.91
N ASP A 68 1.12 4.70 13.62
CA ASP A 68 1.68 5.49 12.52
C ASP A 68 0.82 6.72 12.18
N PHE A 69 -0.49 6.63 12.45
CA PHE A 69 -1.52 7.63 12.17
C PHE A 69 -2.47 7.82 13.37
N PRO A 70 -1.94 8.28 14.52
CA PRO A 70 -2.75 8.47 15.72
C PRO A 70 -3.82 9.57 15.52
N PRO A 71 -4.86 9.63 16.38
CA PRO A 71 -5.83 10.71 16.35
C PRO A 71 -5.17 12.11 16.37
N GLY A 72 -5.67 13.01 15.55
CA GLY A 72 -5.12 14.35 15.30
C GLY A 72 -4.07 14.41 14.18
N SER A 73 -3.65 13.28 13.62
CA SER A 73 -2.75 13.26 12.46
C SER A 73 -3.48 13.56 11.14
N ASP A 74 -2.74 13.96 10.11
CA ASP A 74 -3.27 14.32 8.80
C ASP A 74 -3.84 13.09 8.05
N GLY A 75 -5.14 13.13 7.73
CA GLY A 75 -5.83 12.08 6.98
C GLY A 75 -5.31 11.90 5.54
N GLN A 76 -4.83 12.97 4.89
CA GLN A 76 -4.29 12.90 3.54
C GLN A 76 -2.94 12.14 3.52
N LYS A 77 -2.18 12.23 4.61
CA LYS A 77 -0.94 11.46 4.78
C LYS A 77 -1.23 9.96 4.90
N LEU A 78 -2.29 9.57 5.61
CA LEU A 78 -2.73 8.17 5.65
C LEU A 78 -3.16 7.71 4.25
N GLU A 79 -4.01 8.47 3.56
CA GLU A 79 -4.49 8.12 2.22
C GLU A 79 -3.33 7.88 1.23
N SER A 80 -2.38 8.82 1.16
CA SER A 80 -1.21 8.68 0.29
C SER A 80 -0.31 7.50 0.66
N THR A 81 -0.20 7.17 1.95
CA THR A 81 0.54 5.98 2.40
C THR A 81 -0.16 4.69 1.97
N LEU A 82 -1.47 4.61 2.13
CA LEU A 82 -2.27 3.45 1.71
C LEU A 82 -2.13 3.22 0.19
N VAL A 83 -2.22 4.28 -0.61
CA VAL A 83 -2.01 4.19 -2.08
C VAL A 83 -0.62 3.66 -2.40
N LYS A 84 0.43 4.15 -1.70
CA LYS A 84 1.80 3.67 -1.88
C LYS A 84 1.96 2.18 -1.52
N ASP A 85 1.21 1.70 -0.53
CA ASP A 85 1.15 0.30 -0.12
C ASP A 85 0.28 -0.57 -1.03
N GLY A 86 -0.31 -0.01 -2.09
CA GLY A 86 -1.11 -0.72 -3.08
C GLY A 86 -2.59 -0.85 -2.74
N PHE A 87 -3.10 -0.06 -1.78
CA PHE A 87 -4.53 0.06 -1.55
C PHE A 87 -5.17 0.97 -2.59
N HIS A 88 -6.42 0.67 -2.93
CA HIS A 88 -7.29 1.52 -3.73
C HIS A 88 -8.21 2.32 -2.82
N ILE A 89 -8.33 3.63 -3.06
CA ILE A 89 -9.27 4.49 -2.35
C ILE A 89 -10.67 4.25 -2.93
N ASN A 90 -11.56 3.72 -2.11
CA ASN A 90 -12.92 3.33 -2.49
C ASN A 90 -13.94 4.46 -2.24
N GLY A 91 -13.47 5.65 -1.86
CA GLY A 91 -14.30 6.82 -1.55
C GLY A 91 -14.61 6.92 -0.06
N VAL A 92 -15.84 7.36 0.25
CA VAL A 92 -16.33 7.58 1.62
C VAL A 92 -17.59 6.75 1.90
N CYS A 93 -17.92 6.54 3.17
CA CYS A 93 -19.16 5.89 3.57
C CYS A 93 -20.37 6.74 3.13
N ASN A 94 -21.34 6.11 2.47
CA ASN A 94 -22.55 6.80 1.99
C ASN A 94 -23.38 7.46 3.12
N THR A 95 -23.31 6.91 4.33
CA THR A 95 -24.03 7.36 5.52
C THR A 95 -23.28 8.39 6.36
N ASP A 96 -21.96 8.51 6.16
CA ASP A 96 -21.09 9.45 6.85
C ASP A 96 -19.89 9.78 5.94
N GLY A 97 -19.98 10.90 5.23
CA GLY A 97 -18.95 11.35 4.31
C GLY A 97 -17.62 11.73 4.96
N SER A 98 -17.54 11.76 6.30
CA SER A 98 -16.28 11.94 7.02
C SER A 98 -15.48 10.65 7.21
N ILE A 99 -16.05 9.49 6.84
CA ILE A 99 -15.40 8.19 6.97
C ILE A 99 -14.97 7.72 5.59
N HIS A 100 -13.66 7.61 5.40
CA HIS A 100 -13.03 7.20 4.15
C HIS A 100 -12.77 5.69 4.17
N ILE A 101 -12.64 5.11 2.97
CA ILE A 101 -12.51 3.67 2.77
C ILE A 101 -11.37 3.42 1.77
N ALA A 102 -10.48 2.49 2.12
CA ALA A 102 -9.49 1.95 1.20
C ALA A 102 -9.51 0.42 1.23
N GLY A 103 -9.40 -0.20 0.06
CA GLY A 103 -9.37 -1.65 -0.10
C GLY A 103 -8.05 -2.14 -0.69
N PHE A 104 -7.58 -3.28 -0.23
CA PHE A 104 -6.45 -4.00 -0.79
C PHE A 104 -6.88 -5.41 -1.14
N PHE A 105 -6.45 -5.89 -2.31
CA PHE A 105 -6.65 -7.27 -2.70
C PHE A 105 -5.38 -7.80 -3.36
N ARG A 106 -4.98 -9.01 -2.96
CA ARG A 106 -3.92 -9.76 -3.60
C ARG A 106 -4.35 -11.19 -3.78
N LYS A 107 -4.23 -11.68 -5.01
CA LYS A 107 -4.41 -13.10 -5.32
C LYS A 107 -3.25 -13.94 -4.77
N GLY A 108 -3.56 -15.06 -4.15
CA GLY A 108 -2.56 -16.06 -3.75
C GLY A 108 -1.82 -16.62 -4.97
N VAL A 109 -0.53 -16.93 -4.82
CA VAL A 109 0.31 -17.50 -5.88
C VAL A 109 1.15 -18.68 -5.36
N GLY A 110 1.31 -19.70 -6.20
CA GLY A 110 2.15 -20.86 -5.87
C GLY A 110 1.56 -21.75 -4.77
N LEU A 111 2.43 -22.21 -3.84
CA LEU A 111 2.08 -23.15 -2.76
C LEU A 111 1.39 -22.49 -1.55
N LEU A 112 1.23 -21.16 -1.56
CA LEU A 112 0.43 -20.41 -0.58
C LEU A 112 -0.87 -19.97 -1.28
N PRO A 113 -1.97 -20.73 -1.12
CA PRO A 113 -3.12 -20.66 -2.03
C PRO A 113 -4.16 -19.59 -1.66
N TYR A 114 -3.98 -18.87 -0.56
CA TYR A 114 -5.01 -17.98 -0.06
C TYR A 114 -4.85 -16.57 -0.64
N ASP A 115 -5.97 -16.03 -1.12
CA ASP A 115 -6.09 -14.62 -1.46
C ASP A 115 -6.12 -13.80 -0.15
N VAL A 116 -5.53 -12.61 -0.20
CA VAL A 116 -5.52 -11.66 0.91
C VAL A 116 -6.39 -10.47 0.52
N SER A 117 -7.40 -10.18 1.34
CA SER A 117 -8.22 -8.98 1.22
C SER A 117 -8.11 -8.18 2.50
N ALA A 118 -7.92 -6.87 2.40
CA ALA A 118 -7.89 -5.98 3.54
C ALA A 118 -8.71 -4.72 3.26
N GLN A 119 -9.29 -4.15 4.32
CA GLN A 119 -9.91 -2.83 4.26
C GLN A 119 -9.44 -1.97 5.43
N VAL A 120 -9.19 -0.71 5.11
CA VAL A 120 -8.88 0.33 6.09
C VAL A 120 -9.96 1.39 6.01
N TYR A 121 -10.46 1.76 7.18
CA TYR A 121 -11.40 2.86 7.35
C TYR A 121 -10.76 3.90 8.25
N TRP A 122 -10.95 5.16 7.92
CA TRP A 122 -10.54 6.25 8.81
C TRP A 122 -11.57 7.35 8.79
N LYS A 123 -11.85 7.90 9.97
CA LYS A 123 -12.71 9.08 10.11
C LYS A 123 -11.84 10.30 10.23
N VAL A 124 -12.23 11.38 9.57
CA VAL A 124 -11.60 12.70 9.72
C VAL A 124 -12.54 13.70 10.38
N ASP A 125 -11.98 14.71 11.04
CA ASP A 125 -12.70 15.89 11.51
C ASP A 125 -12.85 16.95 10.40
N GLN A 126 -13.44 18.10 10.73
CA GLN A 126 -13.63 19.20 9.76
C GLN A 126 -12.31 19.80 9.25
N GLY A 127 -11.21 19.62 9.98
CA GLY A 127 -9.87 20.04 9.59
C GLY A 127 -9.12 18.99 8.78
N GLY A 128 -9.72 17.83 8.50
CA GLY A 128 -9.07 16.72 7.80
C GLY A 128 -8.17 15.86 8.69
N ASN A 129 -8.21 16.04 10.02
CA ASN A 129 -7.39 15.26 10.94
C ASN A 129 -8.11 13.97 11.34
N ILE A 130 -7.36 12.89 11.49
CA ILE A 130 -7.86 11.57 11.86
C ILE A 130 -8.49 11.62 13.25
N VAL A 131 -9.72 11.12 13.36
CA VAL A 131 -10.41 10.89 14.63
C VAL A 131 -10.17 9.45 15.10
N TRP A 132 -10.22 8.50 14.17
CA TRP A 132 -9.91 7.09 14.42
C TRP A 132 -9.59 6.38 13.11
N THR A 133 -8.87 5.26 13.21
CA THR A 133 -8.62 4.29 12.13
C THR A 133 -9.15 2.92 12.52
N LYS A 134 -9.54 2.11 11.54
CA LYS A 134 -9.94 0.71 11.72
C LYS A 134 -9.41 -0.16 10.58
N GLY A 135 -8.79 -1.27 10.95
CA GLY A 135 -8.21 -2.22 10.00
C GLY A 135 -8.86 -3.59 10.03
N PHE A 136 -9.08 -4.16 8.85
CA PHE A 136 -9.67 -5.49 8.66
C PHE A 136 -8.83 -6.28 7.66
N VAL A 137 -8.51 -7.54 7.95
CA VAL A 137 -7.91 -8.50 6.99
C VAL A 137 -8.72 -9.79 6.98
N MET A 138 -8.86 -10.38 5.79
CA MET A 138 -9.40 -11.71 5.60
C MET A 138 -8.53 -12.50 4.62
N TYR A 139 -8.47 -13.80 4.83
CA TYR A 139 -7.77 -14.76 3.99
C TYR A 139 -8.81 -15.68 3.34
N ILE A 140 -8.83 -15.74 2.01
CA ILE A 140 -9.84 -16.46 1.22
C ILE A 140 -9.15 -17.63 0.51
N GLY A 141 -9.59 -18.87 0.74
CA GLY A 141 -9.04 -20.04 0.05
C GLY A 141 -8.86 -21.28 0.94
N LEU A 142 -9.95 -21.77 1.54
CA LEU A 142 -10.03 -23.11 2.13
C LEU A 142 -10.80 -24.04 1.22
#